data_AF-A0A7C2AMT0-F1
#
_entry.id   AF-A0A7C2AMT0-F1
#
_cell.length_a   1.000
_cell.length_b   1.000
_cell.length_c   1.000
_cell.angle_alpha   90.00
_cell.angle_beta   90.00
_cell.angle_gamma   90.00
#
_symmetry.space_group_name_H-M   'P 1'
#
loop_
_entity.id
_entity.type
_entity.pdbx_description
1 polymer ?
#
loop_
_entity_poly.entity_id
_entity_poly.type
_entity_poly.pdbx_seq_one_letter_code
_entity_poly.pdbx_strand_id
1 'polypeptide(L)'
;MTPHRLLFALALFPPLLLPGALPSSGHGLGIHALGQGGGEGQEEGRQELDPSRPDPASFMGRAFVYDVDLAFGRAAGWIGAGVGDEQALEEARAALEKRLRRSAYFTEARVLAEEGNRLAAVFVGRQDPAMEKFLLGGLSLAGHLAIGCVAEEGDFEGTSLAAERQRFVAWCGAHPEASAVHFDRVPREEGGPPERIRWRFPRGERSPERAVPLLADRRLDLTVADLVDGLLVATPVEEPRGAFQLQCTLVEEAKGELAELRASSRGHKLVICVDERVLGRLRRRSEDSHFDIVFPRPLPADAARVLVFAIAGGALPAPLSFVEFSKRRLLDVVQEGE
;
A
#
# COMPACT_ATOMS: atom_id res chain seq x y z
N MET A 1 -18.16 -23.15 -11.82
CA MET A 1 -17.43 -23.21 -10.53
C MET A 1 -16.35 -22.14 -10.60
N THR A 2 -16.64 -20.95 -10.08
CA THR A 2 -15.72 -19.80 -10.13
C THR A 2 -14.86 -19.79 -8.87
N PRO A 3 -13.53 -19.60 -8.96
CA PRO A 3 -12.68 -19.52 -7.78
C PRO A 3 -12.97 -18.22 -7.04
N HIS A 4 -13.23 -18.33 -5.74
CA HIS A 4 -13.39 -17.19 -4.83
C HIS A 4 -12.09 -16.36 -4.81
N ARG A 5 -12.08 -15.24 -5.53
CA ARG A 5 -10.98 -14.26 -5.49
C ARG A 5 -11.07 -13.47 -4.18
N LEU A 6 -10.30 -13.90 -3.20
CA LEU A 6 -10.23 -13.26 -1.90
C LEU A 6 -9.39 -11.97 -1.97
N LEU A 7 -10.06 -10.83 -2.00
CA LEU A 7 -9.50 -9.52 -1.62
C LEU A 7 -9.20 -9.52 -0.10
N PHE A 8 -8.12 -10.20 0.30
CA PHE A 8 -7.71 -10.46 1.69
C PHE A 8 -6.88 -9.34 2.34
N ALA A 9 -6.26 -8.43 1.57
CA ALA A 9 -5.15 -7.63 2.10
C ALA A 9 -5.52 -6.56 3.15
N LEU A 10 -6.77 -6.06 3.19
CA LEU A 10 -7.17 -4.99 4.12
C LEU A 10 -8.36 -5.34 5.05
N ALA A 11 -8.92 -6.54 4.92
CA ALA A 11 -9.90 -7.08 5.88
C ALA A 11 -9.25 -7.83 7.06
N LEU A 12 -7.92 -8.03 7.05
CA LEU A 12 -7.19 -8.84 8.03
C LEU A 12 -6.83 -8.14 9.35
N PHE A 13 -7.58 -7.10 9.74
CA PHE A 13 -7.60 -6.67 11.14
C PHE A 13 -9.04 -6.67 11.69
N PRO A 14 -9.69 -7.84 11.86
CA PRO A 14 -10.66 -7.95 12.93
C PRO A 14 -9.91 -7.69 14.26
N PRO A 15 -10.54 -7.10 15.29
CA PRO A 15 -9.91 -6.96 16.60
C PRO A 15 -9.70 -8.37 17.18
N LEU A 16 -8.50 -8.93 17.00
CA LEU A 16 -8.09 -10.12 17.73
C LEU A 16 -7.77 -9.69 19.16
N LEU A 17 -8.79 -9.75 20.02
CA LEU A 17 -8.62 -9.86 21.46
C LEU A 17 -7.96 -11.21 21.76
N LEU A 18 -6.63 -11.24 21.83
CA LEU A 18 -5.89 -12.32 22.49
C LEU A 18 -5.21 -11.73 23.73
N PRO A 19 -5.49 -12.25 24.94
CA PRO A 19 -4.80 -11.83 26.15
C PRO A 19 -3.44 -12.52 26.18
N GLY A 20 -2.39 -11.78 25.84
CA GLY A 20 -1.02 -12.26 25.89
C GLY A 20 -0.07 -11.09 25.75
N ALA A 21 0.31 -10.49 26.87
CA ALA A 21 1.30 -9.42 26.91
C ALA A 21 2.64 -9.95 26.39
N LEU A 22 3.06 -9.50 25.21
CA LEU A 22 4.47 -9.51 24.84
C LEU A 22 5.12 -8.24 25.42
N PRO A 23 6.33 -8.33 25.99
CA PRO A 23 7.02 -7.19 26.57
C PRO A 23 7.36 -6.17 25.48
N SER A 24 6.89 -4.94 25.65
CA SER A 24 7.22 -3.80 24.80
C SER A 24 8.68 -3.37 25.02
N SER A 25 9.61 -3.88 24.22
CA SER A 25 10.93 -3.25 24.09
C SER A 25 10.77 -1.97 23.26
N GLY A 26 10.76 -0.82 23.94
CA GLY A 26 10.64 0.51 23.34
C GLY A 26 11.89 0.91 22.55
N HIS A 27 12.08 0.33 21.37
CA HIS A 27 13.03 0.81 20.38
C HIS A 27 12.25 1.28 19.16
N GLY A 28 12.29 2.58 18.91
CA GLY A 28 11.81 3.15 17.66
C GLY A 28 12.65 2.57 16.52
N LEU A 29 12.07 1.64 15.77
CA LEU A 29 12.65 1.17 14.52
C LEU A 29 12.39 2.24 13.45
N GLY A 30 13.29 3.22 13.37
CA GLY A 30 13.46 3.97 12.14
C GLY A 30 13.95 2.99 11.06
N ILE A 31 13.21 2.85 9.96
CA ILE A 31 13.75 2.24 8.76
C ILE A 31 14.75 3.25 8.19
N HIS A 32 15.97 3.24 8.73
CA HIS A 32 17.08 3.98 8.15
C HIS A 32 17.57 3.19 6.93
N ALA A 33 17.46 3.77 5.74
CA ALA A 33 18.23 3.32 4.60
C ALA A 33 19.72 3.47 4.96
N LEU A 34 20.42 2.34 5.15
CA LEU A 34 21.81 2.33 5.55
C LEU A 34 22.69 2.96 4.46
N GLY A 35 23.35 4.07 4.83
CA GLY A 35 24.42 4.68 4.06
C GLY A 35 25.70 3.86 4.13
N GLN A 36 26.44 3.86 3.02
CA GLN A 36 27.76 3.24 2.90
C GLN A 36 28.77 3.89 3.83
N GLY A 37 29.45 3.09 4.66
CA GLY A 37 30.61 3.50 5.43
C GLY A 37 31.71 2.45 5.26
N GLY A 38 32.71 2.76 4.44
CA GLY A 38 33.95 2.00 4.33
C GLY A 38 34.86 2.28 5.52
N GLY A 39 35.46 1.24 6.07
CA GLY A 39 36.51 1.31 7.08
C GLY A 39 37.29 0.01 7.07
N GLU A 40 38.50 0.08 6.51
CA GLU A 40 39.48 -1.01 6.54
C GLU A 40 40.08 -1.13 7.95
N GLY A 41 40.20 -2.37 8.41
CA GLY A 41 40.88 -2.73 9.65
C GLY A 41 41.05 -4.24 9.73
N GLN A 42 42.23 -4.73 9.35
CA GLN A 42 42.68 -6.10 9.49
C GLN A 42 42.97 -6.40 10.98
N GLU A 43 42.32 -7.42 11.54
CA GLU A 43 42.86 -8.22 12.65
C GLU A 43 42.34 -9.66 12.53
N GLU A 44 43.27 -10.61 12.40
CA GLU A 44 43.02 -12.04 12.44
C GLU A 44 43.02 -12.53 13.91
N GLY A 45 42.01 -13.31 14.30
CA GLY A 45 42.12 -14.18 15.46
C GLY A 45 40.83 -14.37 16.28
N ARG A 46 40.34 -15.61 16.27
CA ARG A 46 39.20 -16.17 17.03
C ARG A 46 37.81 -15.81 16.49
N GLN A 47 37.17 -16.81 15.89
CA GLN A 47 35.71 -16.87 15.72
C GLN A 47 35.07 -16.95 17.12
N GLU A 48 34.91 -15.80 17.77
CA GLU A 48 33.75 -15.60 18.62
C GLU A 48 32.53 -15.65 17.71
N LEU A 49 31.59 -16.56 18.00
CA LEU A 49 30.28 -16.56 17.38
C LEU A 49 29.63 -15.21 17.73
N ASP A 50 29.74 -14.26 16.81
CA ASP A 50 29.05 -12.98 16.88
C ASP A 50 27.55 -13.26 17.04
N PRO A 51 26.93 -13.01 18.21
CA PRO A 51 25.52 -13.29 18.43
C PRO A 51 24.61 -12.41 17.56
N SER A 52 25.17 -11.42 16.85
CA SER A 52 24.47 -10.63 15.84
C SER A 52 24.45 -11.27 14.44
N ARG A 53 25.31 -12.28 14.17
CA ARG A 53 25.23 -13.08 12.94
C ARG A 53 24.19 -14.20 13.09
N PRO A 54 23.08 -14.15 12.33
CA PRO A 54 22.08 -15.22 12.39
C PRO A 54 22.66 -16.57 11.97
N ASP A 55 22.25 -17.62 12.67
CA ASP A 55 22.56 -19.01 12.34
C ASP A 55 22.14 -19.31 10.88
N PRO A 56 23.06 -19.70 9.98
CA PRO A 56 22.75 -20.08 8.61
C PRO A 56 21.67 -21.16 8.51
N ALA A 57 21.54 -22.04 9.51
CA ALA A 57 20.51 -23.08 9.55
C ALA A 57 19.08 -22.53 9.76
N SER A 58 18.94 -21.24 10.12
CA SER A 58 17.65 -20.58 10.30
C SER A 58 17.09 -19.93 9.02
N PHE A 59 17.87 -19.92 7.93
CA PHE A 59 17.44 -19.37 6.64
C PHE A 59 16.76 -20.45 5.82
N MET A 60 15.48 -20.24 5.52
CA MET A 60 14.76 -21.06 4.56
C MET A 60 14.22 -20.17 3.46
N GLY A 61 14.44 -20.59 2.21
CA GLY A 61 13.82 -19.98 1.07
C GLY A 61 12.30 -20.16 1.08
N ARG A 62 11.60 -19.17 0.52
CA ARG A 62 10.16 -19.18 0.27
C ARG A 62 9.90 -18.66 -1.14
N ALA A 63 8.84 -19.15 -1.76
CA ALA A 63 8.31 -18.56 -2.98
C ALA A 63 6.79 -18.38 -2.86
N PHE A 64 6.33 -17.16 -3.08
CA PHE A 64 4.91 -16.80 -3.11
C PHE A 64 4.51 -16.48 -4.54
N VAL A 65 3.44 -17.12 -5.01
CA VAL A 65 2.88 -16.88 -6.34
C VAL A 65 1.70 -15.94 -6.21
N TYR A 66 1.67 -14.92 -7.07
CA TYR A 66 0.64 -13.90 -7.13
C TYR A 66 0.04 -13.80 -8.52
N ASP A 67 -1.28 -13.63 -8.59
CA ASP A 67 -1.98 -13.13 -9.77
C ASP A 67 -1.94 -11.58 -9.74
N VAL A 68 -1.53 -10.97 -10.83
CA VAL A 68 -1.54 -9.51 -11.05
C VAL A 68 -2.88 -9.13 -11.68
N ASP A 69 -3.69 -8.33 -10.98
CA ASP A 69 -5.02 -7.94 -11.49
C ASP A 69 -4.91 -6.74 -12.45
N LEU A 70 -4.40 -6.99 -13.66
CA LEU A 70 -4.25 -5.96 -14.70
C LEU A 70 -5.59 -5.34 -15.09
N ALA A 71 -6.68 -6.10 -15.07
CA ALA A 71 -8.01 -5.59 -15.37
C ALA A 71 -8.42 -4.52 -14.34
N PHE A 72 -8.14 -4.76 -13.06
CA PHE A 72 -8.33 -3.78 -12.01
C PHE A 72 -7.33 -2.62 -12.10
N GLY A 73 -6.05 -2.86 -12.40
CA GLY A 73 -5.07 -1.77 -12.57
C GLY A 73 -5.50 -0.80 -13.69
N ARG A 74 -5.99 -1.36 -14.80
CA ARG A 74 -6.65 -0.60 -15.86
C ARG A 74 -7.91 0.07 -15.34
N ALA A 75 -8.77 -0.68 -14.65
CA ALA A 75 -9.86 -0.30 -13.73
C ALA A 75 -9.68 1.03 -12.97
N ALA A 76 -8.55 1.13 -12.29
CA ALA A 76 -8.25 2.23 -11.40
C ALA A 76 -7.54 3.40 -12.12
N GLY A 77 -7.18 3.21 -13.39
CA GLY A 77 -6.38 4.17 -14.16
C GLY A 77 -4.90 4.16 -13.80
N TRP A 78 -4.42 3.12 -13.11
CA TRP A 78 -3.03 2.97 -12.69
C TRP A 78 -2.13 2.49 -13.83
N ILE A 79 -2.72 1.77 -14.80
CA ILE A 79 -2.06 1.37 -16.04
C ILE A 79 -2.46 2.36 -17.13
N GLY A 80 -1.47 3.06 -17.69
CA GLY A 80 -1.68 4.08 -18.71
C GLY A 80 -2.37 3.54 -19.97
N ALA A 81 -3.13 4.41 -20.65
CA ALA A 81 -3.73 4.10 -21.94
C ALA A 81 -2.61 3.84 -22.98
N GLY A 82 -2.54 2.61 -23.48
CA GLY A 82 -1.51 2.18 -24.43
C GLY A 82 -0.41 1.29 -23.84
N VAL A 83 -0.31 1.17 -22.51
CA VAL A 83 0.60 0.20 -21.88
C VAL A 83 0.03 -1.21 -22.08
N GLY A 84 0.74 -2.07 -22.80
CA GLY A 84 0.36 -3.48 -23.01
C GLY A 84 0.49 -4.32 -21.75
N ASP A 85 -0.15 -5.49 -21.72
CA ASP A 85 -0.14 -6.38 -20.53
C ASP A 85 1.28 -6.84 -20.16
N GLU A 86 2.13 -7.14 -21.16
CA GLU A 86 3.51 -7.55 -20.94
C GLU A 86 4.34 -6.45 -20.25
N GLN A 87 4.23 -5.21 -20.73
CA GLN A 87 4.90 -4.07 -20.11
C GLN A 87 4.39 -3.82 -18.68
N ALA A 88 3.08 -3.90 -18.45
CA ALA A 88 2.50 -3.72 -17.12
C ALA A 88 2.95 -4.83 -16.15
N LEU A 89 3.11 -6.07 -16.63
CA LEU A 89 3.66 -7.17 -15.82
C LEU A 89 5.13 -6.95 -15.49
N GLU A 90 5.92 -6.47 -16.44
CA GLU A 90 7.33 -6.15 -16.19
C GLU A 90 7.49 -4.99 -15.19
N GLU A 91 6.65 -3.96 -15.29
CA GLU A 91 6.58 -2.87 -14.30
C GLU A 91 6.19 -3.40 -12.91
N ALA A 92 5.22 -4.31 -12.83
CA ALA A 92 4.84 -4.97 -11.57
C ALA A 92 5.99 -5.80 -11.00
N ARG A 93 6.69 -6.57 -11.86
CA ARG A 93 7.86 -7.38 -11.48
C ARG A 93 8.96 -6.50 -10.89
N ALA A 94 9.33 -5.43 -11.59
CA ALA A 94 10.37 -4.51 -11.16
C ALA A 94 10.03 -3.80 -9.84
N ALA A 95 8.78 -3.33 -9.68
CA ALA A 95 8.32 -2.69 -8.45
C ALA A 95 8.28 -3.68 -7.27
N LEU A 96 7.84 -4.93 -7.49
CA LEU A 96 7.84 -5.98 -6.47
C LEU A 96 9.27 -6.36 -6.05
N GLU A 97 10.19 -6.47 -7.01
CA GLU A 97 11.59 -6.75 -6.74
C GLU A 97 12.24 -5.62 -5.93
N LYS A 98 11.95 -4.36 -6.28
CA LYS A 98 12.40 -3.18 -5.52
C LYS A 98 11.89 -3.18 -4.08
N ARG A 99 10.62 -3.54 -3.85
CA ARG A 99 10.03 -3.71 -2.51
C ARG A 99 10.80 -4.73 -1.69
N LEU A 100 11.03 -5.91 -2.26
CA LEU A 100 11.71 -7.00 -1.57
C LEU A 100 13.16 -6.62 -1.23
N ARG A 101 13.92 -6.01 -2.17
CA ARG A 101 15.30 -5.57 -1.93
C ARG A 101 15.42 -4.48 -0.85
N ARG A 102 14.39 -3.66 -0.64
CA ARG A 102 14.34 -2.67 0.46
C ARG A 102 14.06 -3.31 1.82
N SER A 103 13.65 -4.57 1.86
CA SER A 103 13.34 -5.27 3.09
C SER A 103 14.62 -5.77 3.76
N ALA A 104 14.82 -5.42 5.04
CA ALA A 104 15.92 -5.98 5.84
C ALA A 104 15.71 -7.45 6.23
N TYR A 105 14.56 -8.05 5.86
CA TYR A 105 14.21 -9.43 6.21
C TYR A 105 14.88 -10.46 5.30
N PHE A 106 15.37 -10.06 4.12
CA PHE A 106 15.92 -10.97 3.13
C PHE A 106 17.40 -10.71 2.89
N THR A 107 18.14 -11.80 2.76
CA THR A 107 19.50 -11.75 2.22
C THR A 107 19.45 -11.75 0.69
N GLU A 108 18.46 -12.44 0.12
CA GLU A 108 18.24 -12.54 -1.32
C GLU A 108 16.76 -12.49 -1.65
N ALA A 109 16.41 -11.77 -2.71
CA ALA A 109 15.06 -11.76 -3.24
C ALA A 109 15.07 -11.56 -4.75
N ARG A 110 14.21 -12.30 -5.46
CA ARG A 110 14.00 -12.26 -6.89
C ARG A 110 12.52 -12.36 -7.20
N VAL A 111 12.11 -11.80 -8.34
CA VAL A 111 10.74 -11.94 -8.84
C VAL A 111 10.81 -12.51 -10.25
N LEU A 112 10.17 -13.65 -10.43
CA LEU A 112 10.09 -14.37 -11.71
C LEU A 112 8.73 -14.13 -12.35
N ALA A 113 8.71 -13.96 -13.67
CA ALA A 113 7.49 -13.98 -14.44
C ALA A 113 7.02 -15.44 -14.62
N GLU A 114 5.72 -15.65 -14.54
CA GLU A 114 5.07 -16.95 -14.69
C GLU A 114 4.11 -16.92 -15.89
N GLU A 115 3.49 -18.06 -16.21
CA GLU A 115 2.47 -18.09 -17.26
C GLU A 115 1.26 -17.20 -16.93
N GLY A 116 0.80 -16.45 -17.94
CA GLY A 116 -0.31 -15.52 -17.80
C GLY A 116 0.09 -14.27 -17.00
N ASN A 117 -0.81 -13.78 -16.15
CA ASN A 117 -0.59 -12.57 -15.34
C ASN A 117 -0.04 -12.91 -13.96
N ARG A 118 0.97 -13.79 -13.89
CA ARG A 118 1.47 -14.30 -12.63
C ARG A 118 2.92 -13.90 -12.39
N LEU A 119 3.23 -13.65 -11.11
CA LEU A 119 4.57 -13.38 -10.64
C LEU A 119 4.89 -14.27 -9.44
N ALA A 120 6.08 -14.86 -9.42
CA ALA A 120 6.60 -15.59 -8.27
C ALA A 120 7.66 -14.75 -7.55
N ALA A 121 7.35 -14.31 -6.33
CA ALA A 121 8.30 -13.66 -5.44
C ALA A 121 9.07 -14.73 -4.65
N VAL A 122 10.34 -14.93 -4.98
CA VAL A 122 11.24 -15.89 -4.35
C VAL A 122 12.22 -15.14 -3.47
N PHE A 123 12.38 -15.57 -2.22
CA PHE A 123 13.31 -14.91 -1.31
C PHE A 123 13.87 -15.90 -0.28
N VAL A 124 15.08 -15.58 0.19
CA VAL A 124 15.78 -16.30 1.25
C VAL A 124 15.95 -15.34 2.42
N GLY A 125 15.48 -15.76 3.59
CA GLY A 125 15.45 -14.92 4.79
C GLY A 125 15.21 -15.71 6.05
N ARG A 126 15.18 -15.00 7.17
CA ARG A 126 14.88 -15.58 8.49
C ARG A 126 13.46 -16.15 8.49
N GLN A 127 13.28 -17.32 9.08
CA GLN A 127 11.93 -17.82 9.33
C GLN A 127 11.27 -17.07 10.49
N ASP A 128 10.31 -16.23 10.17
CA ASP A 128 9.46 -15.54 11.14
C ASP A 128 7.99 -15.53 10.64
N PRO A 129 7.04 -16.16 11.36
CA PRO A 129 5.62 -16.09 11.02
C PRO A 129 5.07 -14.65 10.96
N ALA A 130 5.61 -13.73 11.76
CA ALA A 130 5.22 -12.33 11.71
C ALA A 130 5.68 -11.66 10.40
N MET A 131 6.86 -12.04 9.90
CA MET A 131 7.36 -11.62 8.59
C MET A 131 6.46 -12.14 7.47
N GLU A 132 6.01 -13.40 7.51
CA GLU A 132 5.12 -13.95 6.48
C GLU A 132 3.80 -13.17 6.40
N LYS A 133 3.17 -12.90 7.54
CA LYS A 133 1.96 -12.06 7.60
C LYS A 133 2.22 -10.64 7.07
N PHE A 134 3.35 -10.05 7.45
CA PHE A 134 3.77 -8.74 6.98
C PHE A 134 3.93 -8.72 5.45
N LEU A 135 4.55 -9.73 4.86
CA LEU A 135 4.77 -9.83 3.42
C LEU A 135 3.48 -10.07 2.66
N LEU A 136 2.64 -11.00 3.10
CA LEU A 136 1.35 -11.24 2.47
C LEU A 136 0.48 -9.98 2.49
N GLY A 137 0.52 -9.20 3.58
CA GLY A 137 -0.13 -7.90 3.65
C GLY A 137 0.49 -6.85 2.73
N GLY A 138 1.81 -6.66 2.81
CA GLY A 138 2.53 -5.58 2.12
C GLY A 138 2.71 -5.77 0.63
N LEU A 139 2.95 -7.00 0.16
CA LEU A 139 3.12 -7.29 -1.26
C LEU A 139 1.78 -7.19 -2.00
N SER A 140 0.67 -7.51 -1.34
CA SER A 140 -0.67 -7.47 -1.95
C SER A 140 -1.22 -6.05 -2.15
N LEU A 141 -0.68 -5.04 -1.45
CA LEU A 141 -1.09 -3.65 -1.61
C LEU A 141 -0.48 -3.06 -2.88
N ALA A 142 -1.25 -2.33 -3.68
CA ALA A 142 -0.69 -1.66 -4.84
C ALA A 142 0.19 -0.47 -4.41
N GLY A 143 -0.06 0.15 -3.27
CA GLY A 143 0.79 1.18 -2.68
C GLY A 143 0.68 2.55 -3.37
N HIS A 144 -0.41 2.83 -4.07
CA HIS A 144 -0.67 4.14 -4.67
C HIS A 144 -1.07 5.13 -3.59
N LEU A 145 -0.28 6.19 -3.37
CA LEU A 145 -0.60 7.24 -2.41
C LEU A 145 -1.26 8.41 -3.13
N ALA A 146 -2.32 8.98 -2.57
CA ALA A 146 -2.93 10.19 -3.11
C ALA A 146 -3.56 11.06 -2.04
N ILE A 147 -3.68 12.35 -2.35
CA ILE A 147 -4.44 13.33 -1.57
C ILE A 147 -5.70 13.66 -2.35
N GLY A 148 -6.86 13.34 -1.80
CA GLY A 148 -8.16 13.57 -2.40
C GLY A 148 -8.94 14.67 -1.67
N CYS A 149 -9.78 15.38 -2.41
CA CYS A 149 -10.71 16.37 -1.87
C CYS A 149 -12.10 15.75 -1.70
N VAL A 150 -12.67 15.80 -0.49
CA VAL A 150 -14.02 15.29 -0.22
C VAL A 150 -15.05 16.21 -0.85
N ALA A 151 -15.94 15.65 -1.65
CA ALA A 151 -17.00 16.38 -2.32
C ALA A 151 -18.10 16.82 -1.33
N GLU A 152 -18.65 18.01 -1.52
CA GLU A 152 -19.72 18.60 -0.72
C GLU A 152 -20.95 18.96 -1.61
N GLU A 153 -22.12 19.18 -0.99
CA GLU A 153 -23.38 19.36 -1.73
C GLU A 153 -23.32 20.56 -2.71
N GLY A 154 -22.54 21.59 -2.37
CA GLY A 154 -22.37 22.78 -3.21
C GLY A 154 -21.49 22.61 -4.44
N ASP A 155 -20.81 21.46 -4.60
CA ASP A 155 -19.91 21.22 -5.74
C ASP A 155 -20.64 20.89 -7.04
N PHE A 156 -21.93 20.53 -6.96
CA PHE A 156 -22.70 20.03 -8.10
C PHE A 156 -24.01 20.79 -8.27
N GLU A 157 -24.15 21.45 -9.42
CA GLU A 157 -25.44 22.02 -9.80
C GLU A 157 -26.44 20.91 -10.13
N GLY A 158 -27.59 20.92 -9.46
CA GLY A 158 -28.70 20.00 -9.75
C GLY A 158 -28.47 18.54 -9.36
N THR A 159 -27.36 18.19 -8.72
CA THR A 159 -27.08 16.82 -8.27
C THR A 159 -26.92 16.78 -6.76
N SER A 160 -27.80 16.05 -6.08
CA SER A 160 -27.69 15.86 -4.63
C SER A 160 -26.75 14.72 -4.29
N LEU A 161 -25.77 14.94 -3.40
CA LEU A 161 -24.88 13.87 -2.93
C LEU A 161 -25.64 12.79 -2.16
N ALA A 162 -26.76 13.13 -1.54
CA ALA A 162 -27.63 12.14 -0.90
C ALA A 162 -28.24 11.18 -1.93
N ALA A 163 -28.71 11.70 -3.06
CA ALA A 163 -29.24 10.89 -4.17
C ALA A 163 -28.13 10.06 -4.83
N GLU A 164 -26.94 10.64 -5.03
CA GLU A 164 -25.79 9.91 -5.56
C GLU A 164 -25.32 8.78 -4.63
N ARG A 165 -25.36 9.00 -3.31
CA ARG A 165 -25.08 7.95 -2.33
C ARG A 165 -26.09 6.82 -2.42
N GLN A 166 -27.39 7.12 -2.53
CA GLN A 166 -28.42 6.09 -2.68
C GLN A 166 -28.19 5.25 -3.95
N ARG A 167 -27.81 5.91 -5.05
CA ARG A 167 -27.45 5.23 -6.30
C ARG A 167 -26.25 4.30 -6.12
N PHE A 168 -25.18 4.78 -5.48
CA PHE A 168 -24.01 3.97 -5.17
C PHE A 168 -24.37 2.76 -4.30
N VAL A 169 -25.16 2.96 -3.24
CA VAL A 169 -25.63 1.87 -2.35
C VAL A 169 -26.45 0.84 -3.13
N ALA A 170 -27.39 1.28 -3.97
CA ALA A 170 -28.20 0.38 -4.80
C ALA A 170 -27.32 -0.42 -5.78
N TRP A 171 -26.35 0.24 -6.42
CA TRP A 171 -25.42 -0.42 -7.33
C TRP A 171 -24.55 -1.46 -6.61
N CYS A 172 -24.02 -1.15 -5.42
CA CYS A 172 -23.28 -2.11 -4.60
C CYS A 172 -24.13 -3.31 -4.18
N GLY A 173 -25.43 -3.10 -3.92
CA GLY A 173 -26.37 -4.18 -3.66
C GLY A 173 -26.58 -5.12 -4.85
N ALA A 174 -26.54 -4.58 -6.07
CA ALA A 174 -26.62 -5.36 -7.30
C ALA A 174 -25.28 -6.03 -7.70
N HIS A 175 -24.14 -5.46 -7.26
CA HIS A 175 -22.80 -5.90 -7.63
C HIS A 175 -21.90 -6.10 -6.39
N PRO A 176 -22.22 -7.05 -5.49
CA PRO A 176 -21.55 -7.18 -4.18
C PRO A 176 -20.04 -7.52 -4.28
N GLU A 177 -19.61 -8.12 -5.39
CA GLU A 177 -18.21 -8.48 -5.62
C GLU A 177 -17.39 -7.37 -6.30
N ALA A 178 -18.05 -6.31 -6.78
CA ALA A 178 -17.39 -5.25 -7.53
C ALA A 178 -16.84 -4.15 -6.59
N SER A 179 -15.69 -3.57 -6.95
CA SER A 179 -15.12 -2.46 -6.20
C SER A 179 -15.82 -1.13 -6.52
N ALA A 180 -15.62 -0.10 -5.68
CA ALA A 180 -16.16 1.23 -5.95
C ALA A 180 -15.61 1.84 -7.24
N VAL A 181 -14.38 1.48 -7.64
CA VAL A 181 -13.79 1.93 -8.90
C VAL A 181 -14.50 1.38 -10.13
N HIS A 182 -15.12 0.20 -10.03
CA HIS A 182 -15.97 -0.29 -11.11
C HIS A 182 -17.21 0.60 -11.29
N PHE A 183 -17.82 1.04 -10.19
CA PHE A 183 -18.94 2.00 -10.24
C PHE A 183 -18.52 3.33 -10.86
N ASP A 184 -17.34 3.84 -10.49
CA ASP A 184 -16.81 5.10 -11.02
C ASP A 184 -16.60 5.12 -12.55
N ARG A 185 -16.62 3.96 -13.19
CA ARG A 185 -16.52 3.80 -14.64
C ARG A 185 -17.83 3.55 -15.35
N VAL A 186 -18.90 3.28 -14.62
CA VAL A 186 -20.22 3.11 -15.22
C VAL A 186 -20.60 4.46 -15.84
N PRO A 187 -20.99 4.50 -17.13
CA PRO A 187 -21.46 5.73 -17.74
C PRO A 187 -22.65 6.32 -16.97
N ARG A 188 -22.78 7.65 -16.96
CA ARG A 188 -23.80 8.34 -16.17
C ARG A 188 -25.22 7.92 -16.58
N GLU A 189 -25.42 7.77 -17.88
CA GLU A 189 -26.64 7.32 -18.55
C GLU A 189 -27.03 5.87 -18.20
N GLU A 190 -26.05 5.04 -17.81
CA GLU A 190 -26.26 3.67 -17.34
C GLU A 190 -26.44 3.58 -15.81
N GLY A 191 -26.49 4.73 -15.14
CA GLY A 191 -26.65 4.80 -13.69
C GLY A 191 -25.34 4.91 -12.91
N GLY A 192 -24.24 5.30 -13.55
CA GLY A 192 -23.00 5.66 -12.86
C GLY A 192 -23.02 7.02 -12.16
N PRO A 193 -21.93 7.37 -11.45
CA PRO A 193 -21.77 8.69 -10.84
C PRO A 193 -21.50 9.76 -11.91
N PRO A 194 -21.65 11.06 -11.58
CA PRO A 194 -21.11 12.13 -12.42
C PRO A 194 -19.59 11.96 -12.57
N GLU A 195 -19.04 12.36 -13.72
CA GLU A 195 -17.59 12.20 -14.02
C GLU A 195 -16.68 12.89 -13.00
N ARG A 196 -17.18 13.88 -12.27
CA ARG A 196 -16.43 14.61 -11.24
C ARG A 196 -16.44 13.94 -9.86
N ILE A 197 -17.19 12.84 -9.66
CA ILE A 197 -17.28 12.13 -8.37
C ILE A 197 -16.58 10.77 -8.47
N ARG A 198 -15.78 10.44 -7.45
CA ARG A 198 -15.21 9.11 -7.23
C ARG A 198 -15.55 8.61 -5.84
N TRP A 199 -16.05 7.38 -5.73
CA TRP A 199 -16.43 6.81 -4.44
C TRP A 199 -15.30 5.98 -3.82
N ARG A 200 -14.94 6.26 -2.58
CA ARG A 200 -13.87 5.51 -1.88
C ARG A 200 -14.35 5.05 -0.52
N PHE A 201 -14.00 3.82 -0.15
CA PHE A 201 -14.33 3.30 1.18
C PHE A 201 -13.29 3.74 2.21
N PRO A 202 -13.69 4.11 3.43
CA PRO A 202 -12.75 4.25 4.54
C PRO A 202 -12.01 2.94 4.85
N ARG A 203 -10.81 3.05 5.44
CA ARG A 203 -10.04 1.91 5.94
C ARG A 203 -10.88 1.05 6.89
N GLY A 204 -10.93 -0.26 6.62
CA GLY A 204 -11.65 -1.23 7.45
C GLY A 204 -13.18 -1.17 7.33
N GLU A 205 -13.71 -0.36 6.41
CA GLU A 205 -15.15 -0.26 6.14
C GLU A 205 -15.45 -0.82 4.74
N ARG A 206 -16.57 -1.53 4.60
CA ARG A 206 -17.12 -1.99 3.31
C ARG A 206 -18.56 -1.55 3.09
N SER A 207 -19.16 -0.87 4.06
CA SER A 207 -20.52 -0.37 3.98
C SER A 207 -20.59 0.77 2.96
N PRO A 208 -21.41 0.67 1.90
CA PRO A 208 -21.55 1.72 0.89
C PRO A 208 -22.11 3.01 1.47
N GLU A 209 -22.90 2.93 2.54
CA GLU A 209 -23.41 4.08 3.28
C GLU A 209 -22.28 4.92 3.91
N ARG A 210 -21.13 4.30 4.19
CA ARG A 210 -19.93 4.95 4.75
C ARG A 210 -18.90 5.37 3.71
N ALA A 211 -19.13 5.12 2.43
CA ALA A 211 -18.21 5.56 1.39
C ALA A 211 -18.12 7.09 1.33
N VAL A 212 -16.93 7.58 1.00
CA VAL A 212 -16.59 8.99 0.92
C VAL A 212 -16.58 9.39 -0.55
N PRO A 213 -17.40 10.37 -0.98
CA PRO A 213 -17.32 10.91 -2.33
C PRO A 213 -16.12 11.86 -2.40
N LEU A 214 -15.30 11.70 -3.43
CA LEU A 214 -14.14 12.54 -3.72
C LEU A 214 -14.33 13.26 -5.05
N LEU A 215 -13.80 14.47 -5.16
CA LEU A 215 -13.71 15.21 -6.40
C LEU A 215 -12.60 14.64 -7.29
N ALA A 216 -12.96 14.21 -8.49
CA ALA A 216 -12.04 13.57 -9.43
C ALA A 216 -10.98 14.55 -9.97
N ASP A 217 -11.37 15.82 -10.14
CA ASP A 217 -10.55 16.92 -10.64
C ASP A 217 -9.70 17.61 -9.56
N ARG A 218 -9.90 17.26 -8.28
CA ARG A 218 -9.15 17.80 -7.14
C ARG A 218 -8.46 16.66 -6.38
N ARG A 219 -7.49 16.06 -7.06
CA ARG A 219 -6.66 14.96 -6.57
C ARG A 219 -5.20 15.22 -6.90
N LEU A 220 -4.33 14.87 -5.96
CA LEU A 220 -2.88 14.84 -6.15
C LEU A 220 -2.42 13.40 -5.93
N ASP A 221 -1.97 12.74 -6.99
CA ASP A 221 -1.35 11.43 -6.91
C ASP A 221 0.13 11.60 -6.55
N LEU A 222 0.59 10.87 -5.56
CA LEU A 222 1.94 10.94 -5.03
C LEU A 222 2.66 9.62 -5.27
N THR A 223 3.88 9.73 -5.76
CA THR A 223 4.82 8.63 -5.94
C THR A 223 5.89 8.65 -4.85
N VAL A 224 6.76 7.64 -4.83
CA VAL A 224 7.91 7.62 -3.91
C VAL A 224 8.90 8.75 -4.23
N ALA A 225 8.97 9.20 -5.47
CA ALA A 225 9.86 10.30 -5.87
C ALA A 225 9.42 11.64 -5.28
N ASP A 226 8.13 11.77 -4.96
CA ASP A 226 7.57 12.98 -4.36
C ASP A 226 7.86 13.10 -2.86
N LEU A 227 8.44 12.03 -2.27
CA LEU A 227 8.80 11.96 -0.86
C LEU A 227 10.32 12.18 -0.70
N VAL A 228 10.72 13.07 0.21
CA VAL A 228 12.14 13.29 0.55
C VAL A 228 12.75 11.98 1.03
N ASP A 229 13.85 11.57 0.40
CA ASP A 229 14.55 10.29 0.62
C ASP A 229 13.66 9.04 0.48
N GLY A 230 12.47 9.18 -0.14
CA GLY A 230 11.45 8.13 -0.15
C GLY A 230 10.93 7.78 1.27
N LEU A 231 11.09 8.69 2.24
CA LEU A 231 10.89 8.43 3.65
C LEU A 231 9.42 8.62 4.04
N LEU A 232 8.77 7.51 4.38
CA LEU A 232 7.50 7.49 5.10
C LEU A 232 7.76 6.96 6.50
N VAL A 233 7.58 7.78 7.52
CA VAL A 233 7.91 7.40 8.90
C VAL A 233 6.65 7.05 9.67
N ALA A 234 6.62 5.84 10.23
CA ALA A 234 5.62 5.46 11.21
C ALA A 234 6.07 5.94 12.60
N THR A 235 5.44 6.99 13.12
CA THR A 235 5.75 7.57 14.42
C THR A 235 4.69 7.12 15.43
N PRO A 236 5.07 6.55 16.59
CA PRO A 236 4.10 6.23 17.63
C PRO A 236 3.42 7.51 18.12
N VAL A 237 2.11 7.48 18.37
CA VAL A 237 1.40 8.56 19.05
C VAL A 237 1.24 8.22 20.53
N GLU A 238 1.30 9.24 21.38
CA GLU A 238 1.20 9.07 22.84
C GLU A 238 -0.14 8.44 23.24
N GLU A 239 -1.23 8.90 22.61
CA GLU A 239 -2.57 8.41 22.89
C GLU A 239 -3.41 8.20 21.61
N PRO A 240 -4.09 7.04 21.50
CA PRO A 240 -4.01 5.89 22.40
C PRO A 240 -2.68 5.13 22.24
N ARG A 241 -2.15 4.56 23.34
CA ARG A 241 -0.88 3.81 23.32
C ARG A 241 -0.88 2.71 22.24
N GLY A 242 0.23 2.62 21.51
CA GLY A 242 0.42 1.63 20.44
C GLY A 242 -0.18 2.02 19.09
N ALA A 243 -0.78 3.20 18.99
CA ALA A 243 -1.19 3.79 17.72
C ALA A 243 0.00 4.46 17.02
N PHE A 244 -0.03 4.46 15.70
CA PHE A 244 0.97 5.13 14.86
C PHE A 244 0.31 6.17 13.97
N GLN A 245 1.03 7.27 13.73
CA GLN A 245 0.79 8.21 12.64
C GLN A 245 1.83 7.99 11.55
N LEU A 246 1.49 8.32 10.31
CA LEU A 246 2.46 8.33 9.22
C LEU A 246 2.84 9.77 8.94
N GLN A 247 4.14 10.04 8.94
CA GLN A 247 4.69 11.35 8.62
C GLN A 247 5.30 11.27 7.24
N CYS A 248 4.90 12.22 6.39
CA CYS A 248 5.40 12.37 5.04
C CYS A 248 6.11 13.73 4.93
N THR A 249 7.27 13.72 4.28
CA THR A 249 7.96 14.95 3.89
C THR A 249 8.02 14.99 2.37
N LEU A 250 7.45 16.04 1.77
CA LEU A 250 7.42 16.19 0.31
C LEU A 250 8.69 16.87 -0.21
N VAL A 251 9.08 16.54 -1.43
CA VAL A 251 10.06 17.32 -2.21
C VAL A 251 9.46 18.68 -2.61
N GLU A 252 10.28 19.67 -2.95
CA GLU A 252 9.82 21.04 -3.23
C GLU A 252 8.76 21.12 -4.34
N GLU A 253 8.92 20.32 -5.41
CA GLU A 253 7.97 20.27 -6.52
C GLU A 253 6.57 19.83 -6.05
N ALA A 254 6.48 18.68 -5.38
CA ALA A 254 5.23 18.17 -4.83
C ALA A 254 4.60 19.09 -3.77
N LYS A 255 5.38 19.95 -3.09
CA LYS A 255 4.84 20.99 -2.20
C LYS A 255 4.06 22.04 -2.97
N GLY A 256 4.56 22.45 -4.13
CA GLY A 256 3.88 23.39 -5.02
C GLY A 256 2.51 22.85 -5.45
N GLU A 257 2.48 21.60 -5.91
CA GLU A 257 1.25 20.92 -6.32
C GLU A 257 0.25 20.77 -5.16
N LEU A 258 0.74 20.44 -3.96
CA LEU A 258 -0.11 20.39 -2.77
C LEU A 258 -0.67 21.78 -2.41
N ALA A 259 0.11 22.85 -2.58
CA ALA A 259 -0.36 24.21 -2.34
C ALA A 259 -1.46 24.60 -3.33
N GLU A 260 -1.32 24.25 -4.60
CA GLU A 260 -2.34 24.46 -5.64
C GLU A 260 -3.62 23.66 -5.35
N LEU A 261 -3.48 22.39 -4.96
CA LEU A 261 -4.62 21.57 -4.55
C LEU A 261 -5.35 22.20 -3.36
N ARG A 262 -4.63 22.73 -2.37
CA ARG A 262 -5.22 23.42 -1.20
C ARG A 262 -5.94 24.70 -1.60
N ALA A 263 -5.35 25.49 -2.49
CA ALA A 263 -5.94 26.73 -2.96
C ALA A 263 -7.26 26.47 -3.72
N SER A 264 -7.26 25.48 -4.62
CA SER A 264 -8.44 25.07 -5.39
C SER A 264 -9.49 24.33 -4.57
N SER A 265 -9.10 23.70 -3.45
CA SER A 265 -9.97 22.95 -2.53
C SER A 265 -10.38 23.75 -1.28
N ARG A 266 -10.34 25.08 -1.34
CA ARG A 266 -10.67 25.92 -0.18
C ARG A 266 -12.06 25.58 0.35
N GLY A 267 -12.18 25.39 1.66
CA GLY A 267 -13.43 25.00 2.33
C GLY A 267 -13.68 23.49 2.39
N HIS A 268 -12.97 22.69 1.59
CA HIS A 268 -13.18 21.25 1.53
C HIS A 268 -12.25 20.49 2.48
N LYS A 269 -12.61 19.24 2.79
CA LYS A 269 -11.77 18.34 3.57
C LYS A 269 -10.81 17.59 2.66
N LEU A 270 -9.51 17.68 2.95
CA LEU A 270 -8.49 16.87 2.30
C LEU A 270 -8.29 15.54 3.05
N VAL A 271 -8.31 14.45 2.31
CA VAL A 271 -8.12 13.09 2.81
C VAL A 271 -6.95 12.41 2.13
N ILE A 272 -6.32 11.50 2.85
CA ILE A 272 -5.27 10.64 2.30
C ILE A 272 -5.90 9.34 1.84
N CYS A 273 -5.63 8.99 0.59
CA CYS A 273 -5.98 7.72 0.00
C CYS A 273 -4.73 6.88 -0.17
N VAL A 274 -4.84 5.59 0.15
CA VAL A 274 -3.89 4.58 -0.32
C VAL A 274 -4.69 3.55 -1.09
N ASP A 275 -4.28 3.31 -2.34
CA ASP A 275 -5.04 2.56 -3.31
C ASP A 275 -6.47 3.14 -3.43
N GLU A 276 -7.50 2.31 -3.25
CA GLU A 276 -8.91 2.72 -3.30
C GLU A 276 -9.51 3.07 -1.93
N ARG A 277 -8.67 3.28 -0.90
CA ARG A 277 -9.14 3.43 0.49
C ARG A 277 -8.78 4.79 1.06
N VAL A 278 -9.76 5.43 1.69
CA VAL A 278 -9.52 6.61 2.53
C VAL A 278 -8.90 6.15 3.84
N LEU A 279 -7.64 6.47 4.05
CA LEU A 279 -6.91 6.11 5.26
C LEU A 279 -7.14 7.11 6.40
N GLY A 280 -7.13 8.39 6.08
CA GLY A 280 -7.22 9.43 7.08
C GLY A 280 -7.33 10.83 6.52
N ARG A 281 -7.08 11.82 7.37
CA ARG A 281 -7.13 13.24 7.02
C ARG A 281 -5.73 13.82 6.97
N LEU A 282 -5.54 14.78 6.08
CA LEU A 282 -4.34 15.59 6.04
C LEU A 282 -4.39 16.58 7.21
N ARG A 283 -3.47 16.48 8.19
CA ARG A 283 -3.33 17.50 9.24
C ARG A 283 -2.20 18.45 8.87
N ARG A 284 -2.50 19.74 8.91
CA ARG A 284 -1.50 20.80 8.73
C ARG A 284 -0.55 20.83 9.92
N ARG A 285 0.75 20.73 9.67
CA ARG A 285 1.79 21.26 10.57
C ARG A 285 2.05 22.72 10.20
N SER A 286 2.54 23.49 11.17
CA SER A 286 2.83 24.93 11.04
C SER A 286 3.85 25.26 9.95
N GLU A 287 4.61 24.27 9.46
CA GLU A 287 5.62 24.41 8.41
C GLU A 287 5.17 23.65 7.15
N ASP A 288 5.19 24.32 6.00
CA ASP A 288 4.51 23.89 4.77
C ASP A 288 5.11 22.65 4.09
N SER A 289 6.21 22.11 4.60
CA SER A 289 6.96 20.97 4.04
C SER A 289 6.61 19.61 4.64
N HIS A 290 5.90 19.58 5.77
CA HIS A 290 5.57 18.35 6.48
C HIS A 290 4.06 18.23 6.64
N PHE A 291 3.55 17.02 6.42
CA PHE A 291 2.19 16.71 6.82
C PHE A 291 2.12 15.39 7.58
N ASP A 292 1.24 15.40 8.57
CA ASP A 292 0.88 14.20 9.31
C ASP A 292 -0.37 13.59 8.67
N ILE A 293 -0.31 12.30 8.38
CA ILE A 293 -1.49 11.50 8.05
C ILE A 293 -2.14 11.13 9.38
N VAL A 294 -3.26 11.78 9.69
CA VAL A 294 -4.01 11.49 10.91
C VAL A 294 -5.10 10.48 10.60
N PHE A 295 -4.95 9.30 11.19
CA PHE A 295 -5.94 8.23 11.06
C PHE A 295 -7.10 8.47 12.04
N PRO A 296 -8.36 8.35 11.59
CA PRO A 296 -9.53 8.48 12.46
C PRO A 296 -9.61 7.35 13.49
N ARG A 297 -8.98 6.21 13.20
CA ARG A 297 -8.72 5.13 14.16
C ARG A 297 -7.22 4.88 14.21
N PRO A 298 -6.66 4.61 15.39
CA PRO A 298 -5.29 4.11 15.56
C PRO A 298 -4.87 3.14 14.47
N LEU A 299 -3.68 3.37 13.90
CA LEU A 299 -3.05 2.41 13.02
C LEU A 299 -2.16 1.51 13.88
N PRO A 300 -2.44 0.19 13.95
CA PRO A 300 -1.54 -0.74 14.63
C PRO A 300 -0.15 -0.71 14.01
N ALA A 301 0.89 -0.98 14.81
CA ALA A 301 2.29 -0.98 14.37
C ALA A 301 2.50 -1.81 13.09
N ASP A 302 1.97 -3.03 13.05
CA ASP A 302 2.12 -3.93 11.90
C ASP A 302 1.47 -3.34 10.64
N ALA A 303 0.29 -2.74 10.77
CA ALA A 303 -0.40 -2.10 9.65
C ALA A 303 0.37 -0.86 9.15
N ALA A 304 0.98 -0.09 10.06
CA ALA A 304 1.83 1.03 9.69
C ALA A 304 3.09 0.58 8.94
N ARG A 305 3.75 -0.47 9.43
CA ARG A 305 4.91 -1.07 8.75
C ARG A 305 4.53 -1.58 7.36
N VAL A 306 3.40 -2.28 7.23
CA VAL A 306 2.88 -2.78 5.95
C VAL A 306 2.64 -1.64 4.95
N LEU A 307 2.02 -0.54 5.40
CA LEU A 307 1.78 0.62 4.54
C LEU A 307 3.08 1.32 4.12
N VAL A 308 4.01 1.53 5.06
CA VAL A 308 5.33 2.10 4.76
C VAL A 308 6.06 1.23 3.75
N PHE A 309 6.08 -0.08 3.94
CA PHE A 309 6.69 -1.03 3.02
C PHE A 309 6.10 -0.96 1.61
N ALA A 310 4.77 -0.98 1.49
CA ALA A 310 4.08 -0.93 0.20
C ALA A 310 4.31 0.39 -0.53
N ILE A 311 4.17 1.52 0.17
CA ILE A 311 4.32 2.85 -0.43
C ILE A 311 5.79 3.10 -0.76
N ALA A 312 6.70 3.00 0.20
CA ALA A 312 8.11 3.31 0.00
C ALA A 312 8.77 2.37 -1.03
N GLY A 313 8.32 1.12 -1.14
CA GLY A 313 8.85 0.21 -2.15
C GLY A 313 8.48 0.57 -3.60
N GLY A 314 7.57 1.54 -3.80
CA GLY A 314 7.07 1.97 -5.11
C GLY A 314 5.70 1.36 -5.39
N ALA A 315 4.82 2.12 -6.03
CA ALA A 315 3.49 1.65 -6.39
C ALA A 315 3.56 0.56 -7.48
N LEU A 316 2.72 -0.46 -7.36
CA LEU A 316 2.52 -1.48 -8.39
C LEU A 316 1.50 -0.98 -9.41
N PRO A 317 1.62 -1.32 -10.70
CA PRO A 317 0.63 -0.93 -11.71
C PRO A 317 -0.74 -1.59 -11.49
N ALA A 318 -0.80 -2.66 -10.69
CA ALA A 318 -2.01 -3.39 -10.34
C ALA A 318 -1.87 -4.05 -8.96
N PRO A 319 -2.98 -4.35 -8.25
CA PRO A 319 -2.91 -5.09 -7.00
C PRO A 319 -2.58 -6.57 -7.27
N LEU A 320 -1.99 -7.22 -6.26
CA LEU A 320 -1.64 -8.64 -6.31
C LEU A 320 -2.63 -9.46 -5.48
N SER A 321 -3.04 -10.60 -6.02
CA SER A 321 -3.80 -11.61 -5.30
C SER A 321 -2.93 -12.82 -5.04
N PHE A 322 -2.72 -13.17 -3.77
CA PHE A 322 -1.97 -14.37 -3.41
C PHE A 322 -2.67 -15.63 -3.93
N VAL A 323 -1.92 -16.50 -4.60
CA VAL A 323 -2.41 -17.76 -5.16
C VAL A 323 -1.95 -18.92 -4.29
N GLU A 324 -0.63 -19.11 -4.16
CA GLU A 324 -0.07 -20.26 -3.46
C GLU A 324 1.38 -20.08 -3.02
N PHE A 325 1.83 -21.00 -2.17
CA PHE A 325 3.25 -21.22 -1.87
C PHE A 325 3.82 -22.26 -2.83
N SER A 326 4.95 -21.97 -3.49
CA SER A 326 5.56 -22.89 -4.44
C SER A 326 6.94 -23.38 -4.00
N LYS A 327 7.03 -24.65 -3.57
CA LYS A 327 8.34 -25.27 -3.30
C LYS A 327 9.16 -25.47 -4.59
N ARG A 328 8.48 -25.71 -5.72
CA ARG A 328 9.14 -25.93 -7.01
C ARG A 328 9.92 -24.69 -7.46
N ARG A 329 9.29 -23.51 -7.41
CA ARG A 329 9.95 -22.26 -7.82
C ARG A 329 11.15 -21.90 -6.95
N LEU A 330 11.12 -22.31 -5.68
CA LEU A 330 12.29 -22.16 -4.83
C LEU A 330 13.46 -23.03 -5.32
N LEU A 331 13.19 -24.27 -5.75
CA LEU A 331 14.24 -25.16 -6.28
C LEU A 331 14.79 -24.65 -7.61
N ASP A 332 13.94 -24.13 -8.50
CA ASP A 332 14.36 -23.56 -9.79
C ASP A 332 15.39 -22.42 -9.57
N VAL A 333 15.14 -21.50 -8.62
CA VAL A 333 16.07 -20.40 -8.32
C VAL A 333 17.38 -20.88 -7.70
N VAL A 334 17.34 -21.91 -6.84
CA VAL A 334 18.55 -22.47 -6.24
C VAL A 334 19.43 -23.14 -7.30
N GLN A 335 18.81 -23.85 -8.26
CA GLN A 335 19.53 -24.54 -9.33
C GLN A 335 20.12 -23.59 -10.38
N GLU A 336 19.47 -22.46 -10.66
CA GLU A 336 19.99 -21.45 -11.60
C GLU A 336 21.10 -20.56 -11.00
N GLY A 337 21.31 -20.61 -9.68
CA GLY A 337 22.34 -19.85 -8.97
C GLY A 337 23.69 -20.57 -8.79
N GLU A 338 23.75 -21.86 -9.10
CA GLU A 338 24.97 -22.71 -9.11
C GLU A 338 25.60 -22.79 -10.50
#